data_AF-A0A962QSY6-F1
#
_entry.id   AF-A0A962QSY6-F1
#
_cell.length_a   1.000
_cell.length_b   1.000
_cell.length_c   1.000
_cell.angle_alpha   90.00
_cell.angle_beta   90.00
_cell.angle_gamma   90.00
#
_symmetry.space_group_name_H-M   'P 1'
#
loop_
_entity.id
_entity.type
_entity.pdbx_description
1 polymer ?
#
loop_
_entity_poly.entity_id
_entity_poly.type
_entity_poly.pdbx_seq_one_letter_code
_entity_poly.pdbx_strand_id
1 'polypeptide(L)'
;VGVYQWTLPGSERTYLRFCFVGEVGDPLRGHSLDPDITTTHWLTAEQIRCGSLPPRSPLVLRCLHDAENLTPRALDCLHALT
;
A
#
# COMPACT_ATOMS: atom_id res chain seq x y z
N VAL A 1 -1.74 -1.57 9.69
CA VAL A 1 -2.15 -2.56 8.66
C VAL A 1 -1.20 -3.78 8.75
N GLY A 2 -1.51 -4.91 8.11
CA GLY A 2 -0.87 -6.21 8.35
C GLY A 2 0.33 -6.56 7.44
N VAL A 3 0.66 -7.86 7.47
CA VAL A 3 1.77 -8.48 6.71
C VAL A 3 1.18 -9.52 5.76
N TYR A 4 1.57 -9.47 4.49
CA TYR A 4 1.01 -10.31 3.43
C TYR A 4 2.12 -11.05 2.70
N GLN A 5 1.95 -12.36 2.53
CA GLN A 5 2.76 -13.14 1.60
C GLN A 5 2.00 -13.28 0.28
N TRP A 6 2.66 -12.99 -0.84
CA TRP A 6 2.08 -13.16 -2.17
C TRP A 6 3.12 -13.62 -3.18
N THR A 7 2.84 -14.74 -3.83
CA THR A 7 3.63 -15.25 -4.95
C THR A 7 3.00 -14.76 -6.26
N LEU A 8 3.81 -14.15 -7.11
CA LEU A 8 3.36 -13.64 -8.41
C LEU A 8 2.94 -14.83 -9.30
N PRO A 9 1.70 -14.87 -9.82
CA PRO A 9 1.26 -15.97 -10.68
C PRO A 9 2.17 -16.14 -11.90
N GLY A 10 2.60 -17.37 -12.17
CA GLY A 10 3.52 -17.68 -13.28
C GLY A 10 4.99 -17.34 -13.00
N SER A 11 5.37 -17.10 -11.74
CA SER A 11 6.74 -16.81 -11.33
C SER A 11 7.06 -17.44 -9.97
N GLU A 12 8.33 -17.77 -9.75
CA GLU A 12 8.87 -18.18 -8.43
C GLU A 12 9.05 -16.98 -7.48
N ARG A 13 8.77 -15.75 -7.93
CA ARG A 13 8.93 -14.53 -7.12
C ARG A 13 7.85 -14.45 -6.04
N THR A 14 8.29 -14.47 -4.79
CA THR A 14 7.44 -14.29 -3.61
C THR A 14 7.79 -13.00 -2.89
N TYR A 15 6.76 -12.23 -2.54
CA TYR A 15 6.86 -11.00 -1.78
C TYR A 15 6.32 -11.20 -0.38
N LEU A 16 7.03 -10.64 0.60
CA LEU A 16 6.50 -10.37 1.93
C LEU A 16 6.26 -8.85 2.02
N ARG A 17 5.00 -8.43 2.00
CA ARG A 17 4.60 -7.02 1.99
C ARG A 17 4.11 -6.60 3.37
N PHE A 18 4.80 -5.63 3.95
CA PHE A 18 4.29 -4.86 5.09
C PHE A 18 3.44 -3.72 4.54
N CYS A 19 2.26 -3.52 5.09
CA CYS A 19 1.45 -2.35 4.78
C CYS A 19 1.14 -1.57 6.05
N PHE A 20 1.32 -0.27 5.97
CA PHE A 20 1.13 0.68 7.06
C PHE A 20 -0.09 1.55 6.77
N VAL A 21 -0.62 2.20 7.81
CA VAL A 21 -1.69 3.18 7.70
C VAL A 21 -1.37 4.32 8.66
N GLY A 22 -1.72 5.53 8.27
CA GLY A 22 -1.48 6.74 9.05
C GLY A 22 -1.96 7.96 8.28
N GLU A 23 -1.68 9.13 8.83
CA GLU A 23 -1.97 10.41 8.21
C GLU A 23 -0.80 10.87 7.35
N VAL A 24 -1.11 11.57 6.26
CA VAL A 24 -0.13 12.14 5.34
C VAL A 24 -0.10 13.65 5.57
N GLY A 25 1.09 14.20 5.80
CA GLY A 25 1.29 15.64 5.97
C GLY A 25 1.44 16.38 4.64
N ASP A 26 1.93 17.62 4.73
CA ASP A 26 2.17 18.46 3.56
C ASP A 26 3.29 17.91 2.65
N PRO A 27 3.26 18.25 1.34
CA PRO A 27 4.34 17.92 0.43
C PRO A 27 5.69 18.44 0.91
N LEU A 28 6.72 17.59 0.84
CA LEU A 28 8.08 17.97 1.22
C LEU A 28 8.69 18.94 0.20
N ARG A 29 9.13 20.10 0.66
CA ARG A 29 9.77 21.11 -0.20
C ARG A 29 11.02 20.55 -0.86
N GLY A 30 11.12 20.72 -2.18
CA GLY A 30 12.29 20.31 -2.96
C GLY A 30 12.31 18.84 -3.36
N HIS A 31 11.29 18.05 -2.99
CA HIS A 31 11.14 16.68 -3.46
C HIS A 31 10.25 16.63 -4.71
N SER A 32 10.70 15.86 -5.69
CA SER A 32 9.92 15.50 -6.88
C SER A 32 9.44 14.06 -6.79
N LEU A 33 8.39 13.72 -7.55
CA LEU A 33 8.00 12.33 -7.75
C LEU A 33 9.14 11.57 -8.46
N ASP A 34 9.25 10.27 -8.18
CA ASP A 34 10.16 9.39 -8.93
C ASP A 34 9.76 9.37 -10.42
N PRO A 35 10.72 9.22 -11.36
CA PRO A 35 10.44 9.25 -12.79
C PRO A 35 9.39 8.23 -13.26
N ASP A 36 9.27 7.12 -12.54
CA ASP A 36 8.31 6.05 -12.84
C ASP A 36 6.86 6.37 -12.38
N ILE A 37 6.65 7.48 -11.66
CA ILE A 37 5.34 7.92 -11.18
C ILE A 37 4.78 8.98 -12.12
N THR A 38 3.74 8.62 -12.87
CA THR A 38 3.05 9.56 -13.78
C THR A 38 2.33 10.68 -13.03
N THR A 39 1.62 10.36 -11.94
CA THR A 39 0.81 11.32 -11.16
C THR A 39 0.33 10.69 -9.84
N THR A 40 -0.15 11.50 -8.91
CA THR A 40 -0.76 11.10 -7.63
C THR A 40 -2.16 11.68 -7.48
N HIS A 41 -3.11 10.88 -7.02
CA HIS A 41 -4.50 11.30 -6.80
C HIS A 41 -4.98 10.93 -5.40
N TRP A 42 -5.81 11.79 -4.81
CA TRP A 42 -6.61 11.47 -3.62
C TRP A 42 -7.95 10.92 -4.07
N LEU A 43 -8.21 9.65 -3.76
CA LEU A 43 -9.42 8.94 -4.16
C LEU A 43 -10.10 8.33 -2.94
N THR A 44 -11.42 8.22 -2.99
CA THR A 44 -12.19 7.44 -2.02
C THR A 44 -11.97 5.95 -2.25
N ALA A 45 -12.23 5.14 -1.23
CA ALA A 45 -12.12 3.69 -1.34
C ALA A 45 -13.07 3.11 -2.42
N GLU A 46 -14.25 3.70 -2.60
CA GLU A 46 -15.17 3.35 -3.67
C GLU A 46 -14.61 3.69 -5.06
N GLN A 47 -14.02 4.88 -5.23
CA GLN A 47 -13.37 5.26 -6.49
C GLN A 47 -12.22 4.32 -6.86
N ILE A 48 -11.49 3.79 -5.88
CA ILE A 48 -10.43 2.80 -6.12
C ILE A 48 -11.03 1.44 -6.55
N ARG A 49 -12.14 1.01 -5.93
CA ARG A 49 -12.80 -0.27 -6.23
C ARG A 49 -13.51 -0.27 -7.59
N CYS A 50 -14.14 0.85 -7.94
CA CYS A 50 -14.95 1.01 -9.17
C CYS A 50 -14.20 1.72 -10.30
N GLY A 51 -12.95 2.14 -10.06
CA GLY A 51 -12.13 2.87 -11.01
C GLY A 51 -11.81 2.07 -12.28
N SER A 52 -11.47 2.77 -13.35
CA SER A 52 -11.14 2.17 -14.65
C SER A 52 -9.72 1.59 -14.72
N LEU A 53 -8.81 2.04 -13.86
CA LEU A 53 -7.44 1.56 -13.84
C LEU A 53 -7.32 0.36 -12.90
N PRO A 54 -6.88 -0.81 -13.41
CA PRO A 54 -6.71 -1.98 -12.56
C PRO A 54 -5.58 -1.75 -11.54
N PRO A 55 -5.73 -2.25 -10.30
CA PRO A 55 -4.65 -2.19 -9.33
C PRO A 55 -3.44 -3.00 -9.83
N ARG A 56 -2.23 -2.53 -9.53
CA ARG A 56 -0.98 -3.21 -9.90
C ARG A 56 -0.88 -4.66 -9.39
N SER A 57 -1.56 -4.96 -8.28
CA SER A 57 -1.66 -6.30 -7.70
C SER A 57 -2.95 -6.43 -6.88
N PRO A 58 -3.44 -7.66 -6.63
CA PRO A 58 -4.58 -7.87 -5.73
C PRO A 58 -4.33 -7.36 -4.30
N LEU A 59 -3.06 -7.20 -3.90
CA LEU A 59 -2.69 -6.69 -2.58
C LEU A 59 -3.13 -5.23 -2.36
N VAL A 60 -3.35 -4.44 -3.40
CA VAL A 60 -3.83 -3.05 -3.25
C VAL A 60 -5.22 -3.03 -2.64
N LEU A 61 -6.16 -3.75 -3.26
CA LEU A 61 -7.54 -3.84 -2.76
C LEU A 61 -7.62 -4.56 -1.42
N ARG A 62 -6.77 -5.58 -1.20
CA ARG A 62 -6.71 -6.26 0.09
C ARG A 62 -6.26 -5.33 1.22
N CYS A 63 -5.21 -4.55 1.01
CA CYS A 63 -4.74 -3.61 2.02
C CYS A 63 -5.74 -2.49 2.30
N LEU A 64 -6.45 -2.00 1.27
CA LEU A 64 -7.52 -1.03 1.43
C LEU A 64 -8.66 -1.60 2.31
N HIS A 65 -9.14 -2.79 1.98
CA HIS A 65 -10.17 -3.48 2.76
C HIS A 65 -9.74 -3.70 4.21
N ASP A 66 -8.52 -4.19 4.43
CA ASP A 66 -8.02 -4.45 5.79
C ASP A 66 -7.80 -3.15 6.58
N ALA A 67 -7.45 -2.03 5.93
CA ALA A 67 -7.35 -0.74 6.59
C ALA A 67 -8.72 -0.21 7.06
N GLU A 68 -9.80 -0.50 6.32
CA GLU A 68 -11.17 -0.13 6.69
C GLU A 68 -11.78 -1.05 7.76
N ASN A 69 -11.35 -2.31 7.84
CA ASN A 69 -12.05 -3.35 8.60
C ASN A 69 -11.26 -3.96 9.76
N LEU A 70 -9.93 -3.76 9.82
CA LEU A 70 -9.08 -4.33 10.88
C LEU A 70 -8.47 -3.25 11.75
N THR A 71 -8.27 -3.57 13.02
CA THR A 71 -7.43 -2.77 13.90
C THR A 71 -5.97 -2.87 13.45
N PRO A 72 -5.28 -1.74 13.17
CA PRO A 72 -3.86 -1.74 12.86
C PRO A 72 -3.04 -2.32 14.02
N ARG A 73 -2.01 -3.12 13.71
CA ARG A 73 -0.99 -3.48 14.69
C ARG A 73 -0.14 -2.25 15.02
N ALA A 74 0.26 -2.12 16.29
CA ALA A 74 1.19 -1.10 16.72
C ALA A 74 2.57 -1.32 16.07
N LEU A 75 3.29 -0.23 15.79
CA LEU A 75 4.59 -0.28 15.10
C LEU A 75 5.68 -0.95 15.95
N ASP A 76 5.48 -1.05 17.26
CA ASP A 76 6.38 -1.75 18.18
C ASP A 76 6.48 -3.26 17.92
N CYS A 77 5.60 -3.84 17.11
CA CYS A 77 5.70 -5.22 16.66
C CYS A 77 6.77 -5.42 15.57
N LEU A 78 7.35 -4.35 15.01
CA LEU A 78 8.38 -4.39 14.00
C LEU A 78 9.72 -3.96 14.62
N HIS A 79 10.66 -4.89 14.72
CA HIS A 79 11.97 -4.64 15.28
C HIS A 79 13.03 -4.61 14.17
N ALA A 80 13.75 -3.50 14.06
CA ALA A 80 14.97 -3.43 13.28
C ALA A 80 16.15 -3.84 14.19
N LEU A 81 16.91 -4.87 13.78
CA LEU A 81 18.06 -5.39 14.54
C LEU A 81 19.39 -4.72 14.12
N THR A 82 19.32 -3.49 13.62
CA THR A 82 20.48 -2.73 13.14
C THR A 82 21.35 -2.22 14.28
#